data_AF-A0A7T5JF42-F1
#
_entry.id   AF-A0A7T5JF42-F1
#
_cell.length_a   1.000
_cell.length_b   1.000
_cell.length_c   1.000
_cell.angle_alpha   90.00
_cell.angle_beta   90.00
_cell.angle_gamma   90.00
#
_symmetry.space_group_name_H-M   'P 1'
#
loop_
_entity.id
_entity.type
_entity.pdbx_description
1 polymer ?
#
loop_
_entity_poly.entity_id
_entity_poly.type
_entity_poly.pdbx_seq_one_letter_code
_entity_poly.pdbx_strand_id
1 'polypeptide(L)' 'MSCHPHVFNFPTLNTHFITLSLSLADLKADPVTTVETALGQVGEPLRWAITQVDEAAGLATVEAVVTTVEVPSR' A
#
# COMPACT_ATOMS: atom_id res chain seq x y z
N MET A 1 -5.06 35.31 -31.80
CA MET A 1 -5.21 33.94 -31.30
C MET A 1 -4.12 33.73 -30.26
N SER A 2 -4.43 33.89 -28.97
CA SER A 2 -3.45 33.67 -27.90
C SER A 2 -3.61 32.26 -27.36
N CYS A 3 -2.66 31.38 -27.66
CA CYS A 3 -2.52 30.09 -26.98
C CYS A 3 -2.02 30.35 -25.55
N HIS A 4 -2.92 30.26 -24.57
CA HIS A 4 -2.54 30.18 -23.17
C HIS A 4 -1.98 28.77 -22.92
N PRO A 5 -0.77 28.59 -22.36
CA PRO A 5 -0.27 27.27 -22.04
C PRO A 5 -1.09 26.73 -20.86
N HIS A 6 -1.97 25.78 -21.14
CA HIS A 6 -2.59 24.97 -20.09
C HIS A 6 -1.49 24.11 -19.48
N VAL A 7 -1.06 24.46 -18.27
CA VAL A 7 -0.22 23.58 -17.46
C VAL A 7 -1.12 22.42 -17.04
N PHE A 8 -0.99 21.29 -17.71
CA PHE A 8 -1.71 20.08 -17.31
C PHE A 8 -1.04 19.53 -16.05
N ASN A 9 -1.74 19.64 -14.92
CA ASN A 9 -1.32 19.03 -13.67
C ASN A 9 -1.73 17.56 -13.70
N PHE A 10 -0.84 16.68 -14.19
CA PHE A 10 -1.07 15.25 -14.16
C PHE A 10 -0.70 14.72 -12.77
N PRO A 11 -1.59 13.97 -12.10
CA PRO A 11 -1.24 13.30 -10.86
C PRO A 11 -0.07 12.34 -11.10
N THR A 12 0.90 12.33 -10.19
CA THR A 12 2.04 11.41 -10.26
C THR A 12 1.73 10.15 -9.47
N LEU A 13 2.07 8.99 -10.03
CA LEU A 13 2.00 7.71 -9.34
C LEU A 13 3.36 7.37 -8.77
N ASN A 14 3.42 7.21 -7.45
CA ASN A 14 4.63 6.77 -6.76
C ASN A 14 4.45 5.33 -6.29
N THR A 15 5.49 4.53 -6.45
CA THR A 15 5.51 3.14 -5.99
C THR A 15 6.39 3.03 -4.76
N HIS A 16 5.84 2.45 -3.68
CA HIS A 16 6.54 2.28 -2.40
C HIS A 16 6.63 0.80 -2.06
N PHE A 17 7.80 0.39 -1.59
CA PHE A 17 7.96 -0.89 -0.90
C PHE A 17 7.81 -0.67 0.60
N ILE A 18 6.92 -1.40 1.24
CA ILE A 18 6.60 -1.26 2.66
C ILE A 18 6.59 -2.62 3.37
N THR A 19 6.84 -2.57 4.67
CA THR A 19 6.74 -3.73 5.57
C THR A 19 5.72 -3.42 6.66
N LEU A 20 4.78 -4.33 6.88
CA LEU A 20 3.78 -4.26 7.95
C LEU A 20 3.89 -5.50 8.85
N SER A 21 3.59 -5.32 10.13
CA SER A 21 3.38 -6.43 11.06
C SER A 21 1.90 -6.51 11.38
N LEU A 22 1.27 -7.64 11.06
CA LEU A 22 -0.16 -7.86 11.25
C LEU A 22 -0.41 -8.99 12.26
N SER A 23 -1.55 -8.95 12.92
CA SER A 23 -2.02 -9.98 13.84
C SER A 23 -2.18 -11.32 13.13
N LEU A 24 -1.57 -12.38 13.69
CA LEU A 24 -1.66 -13.73 13.15
C LEU A 24 -3.08 -14.31 13.34
N ALA A 25 -3.83 -13.86 14.35
CA ALA A 25 -5.20 -14.30 14.57
C ALA A 25 -6.13 -13.82 13.45
N ASP A 26 -5.99 -12.55 13.05
CA ASP A 26 -6.81 -11.94 12.00
C ASP A 26 -6.47 -12.54 10.63
N LEU A 27 -5.18 -12.76 10.37
CA LEU A 27 -4.70 -13.42 9.15
C LEU A 27 -5.19 -14.87 9.03
N LYS A 28 -5.40 -15.58 10.14
CA LYS A 28 -5.94 -16.96 10.10
C LYS A 28 -7.43 -16.99 9.73
N ALA A 29 -8.18 -15.94 10.07
CA ALA A 29 -9.60 -15.86 9.77
C ALA A 29 -9.85 -15.47 8.30
N ASP A 30 -9.18 -14.42 7.83
CA ASP A 30 -9.24 -13.97 6.44
C ASP A 30 -7.95 -13.26 6.02
N PRO A 31 -6.96 -13.98 5.47
CA PRO A 31 -5.63 -13.43 5.21
C PRO A 31 -5.65 -12.35 4.12
N VAL A 32 -6.38 -12.57 3.04
CA VAL A 32 -6.35 -11.67 1.88
C VAL A 32 -7.00 -10.34 2.23
N THR A 33 -8.23 -10.37 2.76
CA THR A 33 -8.96 -9.16 3.11
C THR A 33 -8.24 -8.37 4.20
N THR A 34 -7.69 -9.06 5.21
CA THR A 34 -6.94 -8.39 6.30
C THR A 34 -5.72 -7.65 5.76
N VAL A 35 -4.94 -8.30 4.89
CA VAL A 35 -3.74 -7.67 4.31
C VAL A 35 -4.11 -6.53 3.38
N GLU A 36 -5.04 -6.72 2.44
CA GLU A 36 -5.41 -5.70 1.47
C GLU A 36 -6.07 -4.49 2.14
N THR A 37 -6.88 -4.71 3.19
CA THR A 37 -7.46 -3.62 3.99
C THR A 37 -6.38 -2.80 4.68
N ALA A 38 -5.38 -3.45 5.28
CA ALA A 38 -4.27 -2.78 5.95
C ALA A 38 -3.39 -2.00 4.95
N LEU A 39 -3.05 -2.62 3.81
CA LEU A 39 -2.26 -1.97 2.75
C LEU A 39 -3.01 -0.79 2.13
N GLY A 40 -4.33 -0.91 1.91
CA GLY A 40 -5.19 0.14 1.36
C GLY A 40 -5.21 1.43 2.19
N GLN A 41 -4.90 1.37 3.49
CA GLN A 41 -4.74 2.58 4.32
C GLN A 41 -3.46 3.37 3.98
N VAL A 42 -2.48 2.73 3.35
CA VAL A 42 -1.19 3.32 2.97
C VAL A 42 -1.17 3.66 1.48
N GLY A 43 -1.78 2.83 0.64
CA GLY A 43 -1.89 3.02 -0.80
C GLY A 43 -2.51 1.81 -1.49
N GLU A 44 -2.72 1.89 -2.80
CA GLU A 44 -3.31 0.79 -3.56
C GLU A 44 -2.29 -0.37 -3.68
N PRO A 45 -2.60 -1.58 -3.16
CA PRO A 45 -1.67 -2.70 -3.21
C PRO A 45 -1.52 -3.24 -4.64
N LEU A 46 -0.27 -3.39 -5.09
CA LEU A 46 0.04 -4.04 -6.37
C LEU A 46 0.44 -5.50 -6.20
N ARG A 47 1.22 -5.79 -5.16
CA ARG A 47 1.71 -7.12 -4.80
C ARG A 47 2.09 -7.13 -3.34
N TRP A 48 1.85 -8.24 -2.67
CA TRP A 48 2.33 -8.47 -1.31
C TRP A 48 2.65 -9.95 -1.08
N ALA A 49 3.38 -10.21 0.00
CA ALA A 49 3.62 -11.56 0.51
C ALA A 49 3.79 -11.52 2.03
N ILE A 50 3.31 -12.56 2.72
CA ILE A 50 3.72 -12.83 4.10
C ILE A 50 5.12 -13.44 4.03
N THR A 51 6.10 -12.79 4.62
CA THR A 51 7.52 -13.19 4.53
C THR A 51 8.03 -13.82 5.82
N GLN A 52 7.36 -13.57 6.95
CA GLN A 52 7.68 -14.18 8.24
C GLN A 52 6.41 -14.37 9.07
N VAL A 53 6.39 -15.43 9.88
CA VAL A 53 5.37 -15.65 10.91
C VAL A 53 6.10 -15.84 12.24
N ASP A 54 5.76 -15.01 13.22
CA ASP A 54 6.21 -15.13 14.60
C ASP A 54 5.04 -15.59 15.47
N GLU A 55 4.97 -16.90 15.71
CA GLU A 55 3.90 -17.49 16.52
C GLU A 55 3.97 -17.09 17.99
N ALA A 56 5.16 -16.79 18.50
CA ALA A 56 5.35 -16.40 19.90
C ALA A 56 4.82 -14.98 20.15
N ALA A 57 5.06 -14.07 19.19
CA ALA A 57 4.51 -12.73 19.22
C ALA A 57 3.05 -12.64 18.73
N GLY A 58 2.56 -13.68 18.04
CA GLY A 58 1.24 -13.67 17.42
C GLY A 58 1.15 -12.71 16.24
N LEU A 59 2.24 -12.51 15.51
CA LEU A 59 2.36 -11.56 14.40
C LEU A 59 2.88 -12.23 13.13
N ALA A 60 2.52 -11.68 11.98
CA ALA A 60 3.16 -12.01 10.71
C ALA A 60 3.67 -10.73 10.03
N THR A 61 4.83 -10.84 9.40
CA THR A 61 5.42 -9.77 8.61
C THR A 61 4.93 -9.89 7.18
N VAL A 62 4.39 -8.79 6.68
CA VAL A 62 3.95 -8.62 5.29
C VAL A 62 4.83 -7.61 4.61
N GLU A 63 5.41 -7.99 3.49
CA GLU A 63 6.11 -7.09 2.59
C GLU A 63 5.24 -6.82 1.36
N ALA A 64 5.14 -5.56 0.98
CA ALA A 64 4.21 -5.13 -0.06
C ALA A 64 4.79 -4.02 -0.93
N VAL A 65 4.30 -3.99 -2.17
CA VAL A 65 4.47 -2.88 -3.10
C VAL A 65 3.10 -2.20 -3.24
N VAL A 66 3.04 -0.91 -2.90
CA VAL A 66 1.82 -0.10 -3.00
C VAL A 66 2.04 1.07 -3.94
N THR A 67 0.96 1.59 -4.51
CA THR A 67 0.94 2.84 -5.28
C THR A 67 0.17 3.92 -4.56
N THR A 68 0.75 5.11 -4.54
CA THR A 68 0.11 6.31 -4.02
C THR A 68 -0.04 7.32 -5.14
N VAL A 69 -1.15 8.04 -5.13
CA VAL A 69 -1.38 9.16 -6.03
C VAL A 69 -0.91 10.42 -5.30
N GLU A 70 0.21 10.97 -5.75
CA GLU A 70 0.63 12.29 -5.30
C GLU A 70 0.00 13.34 -6.22
N VAL A 71 -0.83 14.18 -5.61
CA VAL A 71 -1.25 15.43 -6.25
C VAL A 71 -0.23 16.48 -5.83
N PRO A 72 0.58 17.03 -6.76
CA PRO A 72 1.58 18.02 -6.40
C PRO A 72 0.90 19.21 -5.71
N SER A 73 1.32 19.46 -4.46
CA SER A 73 0.82 20.56 -3.64
C SER A 73 1.50 21.85 -4.10
N ARG A 74 0.70 22.86 -4.46
CA ARG A 74 1.15 24.16 -4.97
C ARG A 74 1.70 25.04 -3.86
#